data_AF-A0A1M6ZFM4-F1
#
_entry.id   AF-A0A1M6ZFM4-F1
#
_cell.length_a   1.000
_cell.length_b   1.000
_cell.length_c   1.000
_cell.angle_alpha   90.00
_cell.angle_beta   90.00
_cell.angle_gamma   90.00
#
_symmetry.space_group_name_H-M   'P 1'
#
loop_
_entity.id
_entity.type
_entity.pdbx_description
1 polymer ?
#
loop_
_entity_poly.entity_id
_entity_poly.type
_entity_poly.pdbx_seq_one_letter_code
_entity_poly.pdbx_strand_id
1 'polypeptide(L)'
;MRNILMIDIETTGTKPGCKVLSIGAFGLNEEGQQVSFYERINPEQLSQEMFFDEPSTMEWWRKQDESVMLEAFGGEKGPAEVLSEFKQFFYKNFNPGRSSCKFTVWSCGIDFDFPILGELFARTGVSPLWKFWQQRDYRTIKELFPEVKANEGNIEKHNALEDAKAQMRGLRYFLGLQLAPAKSIQ
;
A
#
# COMPACT_ATOMS: atom_id res chain seq x y z
N MET A 1 -4.03 5.57 20.48
CA MET A 1 -2.94 4.72 19.91
C MET A 1 -2.27 5.50 18.77
N ARG A 2 -1.18 5.00 18.15
CA ARG A 2 -0.57 5.68 17.00
C ARG A 2 -1.35 5.32 15.73
N ASN A 3 -1.65 6.29 14.88
CA ASN A 3 -2.11 6.01 13.52
C ASN A 3 -0.96 5.40 12.71
N ILE A 4 -1.12 4.17 12.25
CA ILE A 4 -0.13 3.47 11.43
C ILE A 4 -0.84 2.95 10.19
N LEU A 5 -0.30 3.25 9.01
CA LEU A 5 -0.78 2.73 7.74
C LEU A 5 0.38 2.02 7.04
N MET A 6 0.21 0.76 6.67
CA MET A 6 1.09 0.02 5.77
C MET A 6 0.51 0.08 4.36
N ILE A 7 1.35 0.31 3.37
CA ILE A 7 0.98 0.40 1.95
C ILE A 7 1.89 -0.53 1.15
N ASP A 8 1.30 -1.15 0.14
CA ASP A 8 1.97 -1.92 -0.89
C ASP A 8 1.30 -1.62 -2.24
N ILE A 9 2.04 -1.74 -3.35
CA ILE A 9 1.53 -1.50 -4.71
C ILE A 9 2.03 -2.56 -5.68
N GLU A 10 1.17 -2.95 -6.62
CA GLU A 10 1.59 -3.70 -7.81
C GLU A 10 1.80 -2.75 -8.98
N THR A 11 2.83 -3.00 -9.80
CA THR A 11 3.28 -2.04 -10.81
C THR A 11 3.79 -2.71 -12.08
N THR A 12 3.87 -1.97 -13.18
CA THR A 12 4.47 -2.45 -14.44
C THR A 12 5.94 -2.05 -14.60
N GLY A 13 6.56 -1.51 -13.54
CA GLY A 13 7.95 -1.08 -13.57
C GLY A 13 8.47 -0.76 -12.18
N THR A 14 9.78 -0.50 -12.09
CA THR A 14 10.46 -0.31 -10.80
C THR A 14 10.81 1.14 -10.48
N LYS A 15 10.38 2.08 -11.32
CA LYS A 15 10.77 3.49 -11.24
C LYS A 15 9.55 4.41 -11.28
N PRO A 16 9.63 5.60 -10.65
CA PRO A 16 8.56 6.59 -10.70
C PRO A 16 8.08 6.86 -12.12
N GLY A 17 6.77 6.84 -12.29
CA GLY A 17 6.12 7.04 -13.59
C GLY A 17 5.82 5.77 -14.36
N CYS A 18 6.13 4.59 -13.82
CA CYS A 18 5.54 3.35 -14.31
C CYS A 18 4.04 3.28 -13.96
N LYS A 19 3.30 2.36 -14.58
CA LYS A 19 1.90 2.15 -14.22
C LYS A 19 1.79 1.49 -12.83
N VAL A 20 0.82 1.95 -12.06
CA VAL A 20 0.36 1.30 -10.82
C VAL A 20 -0.88 0.49 -11.17
N LEU A 21 -0.84 -0.80 -10.89
CA LEU A 21 -1.90 -1.76 -11.16
C LEU A 21 -2.87 -1.88 -9.99
N SER A 22 -2.36 -1.81 -8.75
CA SER A 22 -3.20 -1.85 -7.56
C SER A 22 -2.57 -1.09 -6.39
N ILE A 23 -3.43 -0.65 -5.46
CA ILE A 23 -3.02 -0.03 -4.20
C ILE A 23 -3.65 -0.84 -3.07
N GLY A 24 -2.80 -1.47 -2.27
CA GLY A 24 -3.19 -2.14 -1.04
C GLY A 24 -2.77 -1.32 0.16
N ALA A 25 -3.66 -1.16 1.13
CA ALA A 25 -3.33 -0.50 2.38
C ALA A 25 -4.02 -1.16 3.56
N PHE A 26 -3.30 -1.31 4.67
CA PHE A 26 -3.83 -1.84 5.91
C PHE A 26 -3.29 -1.05 7.09
N GLY A 27 -4.16 -0.64 8.01
CA GLY A 27 -3.81 0.28 9.08
C GLY A 27 -4.50 0.04 10.40
N LEU A 28 -3.95 0.68 11.43
CA LEU A 28 -4.55 0.84 12.75
C LEU A 28 -4.78 2.33 13.00
N ASN A 29 -6.02 2.73 13.25
CA ASN A 29 -6.35 4.10 13.62
C ASN A 29 -6.08 4.39 15.11
N GLU A 30 -6.32 5.63 15.53
CA GLU A 30 -6.10 6.11 16.90
C GLU A 30 -6.92 5.33 17.92
N GLU A 31 -8.09 4.83 17.52
CA GLU A 31 -9.00 3.97 18.28
C GLU A 31 -8.56 2.49 18.31
N GLY A 32 -7.50 2.13 17.58
CA GLY A 32 -6.99 0.76 17.48
C GLY A 32 -7.81 -0.15 16.56
N GLN A 33 -8.71 0.42 15.76
CA GLN A 33 -9.48 -0.32 14.77
C GLN A 33 -8.62 -0.65 13.56
N GLN A 34 -8.78 -1.88 13.06
CA GLN A 34 -8.20 -2.28 11.79
C GLN A 34 -9.01 -1.72 10.64
N VAL A 35 -8.32 -1.13 9.67
CA VAL A 35 -8.93 -0.57 8.47
C VAL A 35 -8.12 -1.01 7.26
N SER A 36 -8.79 -1.29 6.15
CA SER A 36 -8.15 -1.75 4.92
C SER A 36 -8.71 -1.03 3.70
N PHE A 37 -7.86 -0.87 2.69
CA PHE A 37 -8.20 -0.38 1.37
C PHE A 37 -7.54 -1.28 0.33
N TYR A 38 -8.28 -1.64 -0.71
CA TYR A 38 -7.74 -2.34 -1.86
C TYR A 38 -8.53 -1.91 -3.08
N GLU A 39 -7.83 -1.38 -4.07
CA GLU A 39 -8.41 -1.06 -5.36
C GLU A 39 -7.39 -1.33 -6.45
N ARG A 40 -7.91 -1.76 -7.60
CA ARG A 40 -7.13 -1.98 -8.82
C ARG A 40 -7.41 -0.86 -9.80
N ILE A 41 -6.37 -0.42 -10.50
CA ILE A 41 -6.44 0.63 -11.50
C ILE A 41 -6.48 -0.01 -12.87
N ASN A 42 -7.38 0.46 -13.72
CA ASN A 42 -7.46 0.06 -15.12
C ASN A 42 -6.17 0.47 -15.88
N PRO A 43 -5.35 -0.50 -16.34
CA PRO A 43 -4.09 -0.21 -17.03
C PRO A 43 -4.26 0.55 -18.34
N GLU A 44 -5.43 0.44 -18.98
CA GLU A 44 -5.76 1.14 -20.23
C GLU A 44 -6.05 2.62 -20.01
N GLN A 45 -6.45 3.02 -18.80
CA GLN A 45 -6.64 4.42 -18.44
C GLN A 45 -5.35 5.12 -17.99
N LEU A 46 -4.26 4.36 -17.85
CA LEU A 46 -2.91 4.87 -17.65
C LEU A 46 -2.23 5.04 -19.02
N SER A 47 -2.46 6.19 -19.67
CA SER A 47 -1.92 6.50 -21.00
C SER A 47 -0.41 6.32 -21.07
N GLN A 48 0.09 5.74 -22.19
CA GLN A 48 1.52 5.57 -22.46
C GLN A 48 2.28 6.91 -22.64
N GLU A 49 1.56 8.00 -22.89
CA GLU A 49 2.15 9.35 -22.90
C GLU A 49 2.48 9.85 -21.48
N MET A 50 1.71 9.38 -20.50
CA MET A 50 1.80 9.78 -19.10
C MET A 50 2.40 8.71 -18.21
N PHE A 51 2.54 7.45 -18.63
CA PHE A 51 3.09 6.36 -17.83
C PHE A 51 3.81 5.39 -18.75
N PHE A 52 4.76 4.62 -18.22
CA PHE A 52 5.47 3.62 -19.01
C PHE A 52 5.35 2.23 -18.40
N ASP A 53 5.58 1.22 -19.23
CA ASP A 53 5.77 -0.16 -18.80
C ASP A 53 7.26 -0.52 -18.94
N GLU A 54 7.86 -1.06 -17.87
CA GLU A 54 9.26 -1.51 -17.92
C GLU A 54 9.32 -2.91 -18.54
N PRO A 55 10.06 -3.13 -19.64
CA PRO A 55 10.05 -4.40 -20.35
C PRO A 55 10.43 -5.61 -19.47
N SER A 56 11.40 -5.45 -18.57
CA SER A 56 11.82 -6.52 -17.66
C SER A 56 10.74 -6.88 -16.63
N THR A 57 9.98 -5.91 -16.17
CA THR A 57 8.88 -6.13 -15.21
C THR A 57 7.68 -6.77 -15.91
N MET A 58 7.38 -6.36 -17.14
CA MET A 58 6.36 -7.04 -17.96
C MET A 58 6.75 -8.48 -18.30
N GLU A 59 8.02 -8.74 -18.57
CA GLU A 59 8.52 -10.11 -18.77
C GLU A 59 8.46 -10.94 -17.48
N TRP A 60 8.64 -10.30 -16.31
CA TRP A 60 8.41 -10.95 -15.02
C TRP A 60 6.93 -11.27 -14.79
N TRP A 61 6.01 -10.37 -15.17
CA TRP A 61 4.56 -10.61 -15.09
C TRP A 61 4.11 -11.79 -15.95
N ARG A 62 4.63 -11.92 -17.18
CA ARG A 62 4.31 -13.04 -18.09
C ARG A 62 4.67 -14.41 -17.55
N LYS A 63 5.49 -14.48 -16.49
CA LYS A 63 5.91 -15.74 -15.84
C LYS A 63 5.05 -16.09 -14.64
N GLN A 64 4.13 -15.21 -14.24
CA GLN A 64 3.20 -15.48 -13.14
C GLN A 64 2.06 -16.38 -13.59
N ASP A 65 1.39 -17.00 -12.62
CA ASP A 65 0.18 -17.78 -12.86
C ASP A 65 -0.92 -16.90 -13.48
N GLU A 66 -1.75 -17.50 -14.34
CA GLU A 66 -2.80 -16.77 -15.07
C GLU A 66 -3.76 -16.04 -14.11
N SER A 67 -4.15 -16.67 -13.01
CA SER A 67 -5.00 -16.04 -11.99
C SER A 67 -4.37 -14.81 -11.36
N VAL A 68 -3.05 -14.81 -11.15
CA VAL A 68 -2.30 -13.68 -10.59
C VAL A 68 -2.24 -12.53 -11.60
N MET A 69 -2.01 -12.82 -12.88
CA MET A 69 -2.07 -11.79 -13.92
C MET A 69 -3.48 -11.20 -14.08
N LEU A 70 -4.51 -12.04 -14.10
CA LEU A 70 -5.89 -11.57 -14.18
C LEU A 70 -6.28 -10.71 -12.97
N GLU A 71 -5.79 -11.06 -11.78
CA GLU A 71 -5.96 -10.23 -10.59
C GLU A 71 -5.24 -8.89 -10.74
N ALA A 72 -3.94 -8.88 -11.09
CA ALA A 72 -3.16 -7.65 -11.17
C ALA A 72 -3.66 -6.69 -12.27
N PHE A 73 -4.02 -7.19 -13.45
CA PHE A 73 -4.40 -6.36 -14.61
C PHE A 73 -5.91 -6.15 -14.75
N GLY A 74 -6.75 -6.74 -13.87
CA GLY A 74 -8.21 -6.70 -13.95
C GLY A 74 -8.88 -5.46 -13.34
N GLY A 75 -8.16 -4.34 -13.20
CA GLY A 75 -8.73 -3.10 -12.70
C GLY A 75 -9.71 -2.45 -13.67
N GLU A 76 -10.80 -1.87 -13.15
CA GLU A 76 -11.85 -1.23 -13.97
C GLU A 76 -11.87 0.30 -13.83
N LYS A 77 -11.47 0.79 -12.65
CA LYS A 77 -11.52 2.22 -12.29
C LYS A 77 -10.31 2.99 -12.80
N GLY A 78 -10.51 4.28 -13.06
CA GLY A 78 -9.43 5.17 -13.45
C GLY A 78 -8.50 5.55 -12.29
N PRO A 79 -7.26 5.97 -12.58
CA PRO A 79 -6.28 6.29 -11.54
C PRO A 79 -6.74 7.45 -10.63
N ALA A 80 -7.41 8.47 -11.18
CA ALA A 80 -7.92 9.60 -10.40
C ALA A 80 -9.09 9.19 -9.48
N GLU A 81 -9.94 8.26 -9.94
CA GLU A 81 -11.05 7.72 -9.16
C GLU A 81 -10.53 6.90 -7.98
N VAL A 82 -9.64 5.94 -8.24
CA VAL A 82 -8.98 5.12 -7.20
C VAL A 82 -8.27 5.99 -6.17
N LEU A 83 -7.52 7.01 -6.61
CA LEU A 83 -6.85 7.93 -5.68
C LEU A 83 -7.82 8.80 -4.87
N SER A 84 -8.97 9.17 -5.44
CA SER A 84 -10.03 9.88 -4.72
C SER A 84 -10.64 9.00 -3.64
N GLU A 85 -10.92 7.73 -3.94
CA GLU A 85 -11.41 6.75 -2.97
C GLU A 85 -10.38 6.48 -1.88
N PHE A 86 -9.10 6.32 -2.25
CA PHE A 86 -8.02 6.14 -1.29
C PHE A 86 -7.87 7.35 -0.36
N LYS A 87 -8.02 8.56 -0.92
CA LYS A 87 -8.05 9.81 -0.15
C LYS A 87 -9.21 9.83 0.84
N GLN A 88 -10.41 9.45 0.41
CA GLN A 88 -11.58 9.39 1.28
C GLN A 88 -11.38 8.37 2.42
N PHE A 89 -10.88 7.18 2.08
CA PHE A 89 -10.49 6.16 3.06
C PHE A 89 -9.49 6.72 4.07
N PHE A 90 -8.45 7.39 3.61
CA PHE A 90 -7.40 7.94 4.47
C PHE A 90 -7.94 8.97 5.46
N TYR A 91 -8.68 9.98 4.97
CA TYR A 91 -9.21 11.04 5.84
C TYR A 91 -10.29 10.52 6.80
N LYS A 92 -11.12 9.57 6.36
CA LYS A 92 -12.15 8.95 7.20
C LYS A 92 -11.54 8.24 8.42
N ASN A 93 -10.39 7.58 8.24
CA ASN A 93 -9.85 6.68 9.25
C ASN A 93 -8.71 7.28 10.08
N PHE A 94 -7.92 8.21 9.53
CA PHE A 94 -6.71 8.71 10.22
C PHE A 94 -6.75 10.20 10.55
N ASN A 95 -7.68 10.95 9.94
CA ASN A 95 -7.95 12.37 10.16
C ASN A 95 -6.76 13.21 10.70
N PRO A 96 -5.66 13.35 9.94
CA PRO A 96 -4.41 13.90 10.45
C PRO A 96 -4.47 15.40 10.79
N GLY A 97 -5.58 16.08 10.51
CA GLY A 97 -5.79 17.50 10.82
C GLY A 97 -6.36 17.79 12.22
N ARG A 98 -6.82 16.78 12.97
CA ARG A 98 -7.46 16.97 14.29
C ARG A 98 -6.64 16.54 15.50
N SER A 99 -5.55 15.81 15.34
CA SER A 99 -4.87 15.18 16.48
C SER A 99 -3.37 15.42 16.48
N SER A 100 -2.83 15.68 17.68
CA SER A 100 -1.41 15.74 18.02
C SER A 100 -0.70 14.37 17.91
N CYS A 101 -1.37 13.36 17.37
CA CYS A 101 -0.86 12.02 17.19
C CYS A 101 0.08 11.91 15.97
N LYS A 102 1.23 11.26 16.20
CA LYS A 102 2.23 10.96 15.18
C LYS A 102 1.67 9.90 14.20
N PHE A 103 1.01 10.35 13.12
CA PHE A 103 0.69 9.49 11.98
C PHE A 103 1.99 9.04 11.30
N THR A 104 2.11 7.74 11.05
CA THR A 104 3.20 7.17 10.25
C THR A 104 2.65 6.29 9.15
N VAL A 105 3.20 6.45 7.94
CA VAL A 105 2.93 5.57 6.80
C VAL A 105 4.17 4.74 6.51
N TRP A 106 3.96 3.47 6.23
CA TRP A 106 4.99 2.46 6.06
C TRP A 106 4.83 1.79 4.69
N SER A 107 5.94 1.37 4.11
CA SER A 107 5.96 0.46 2.97
C SER A 107 7.20 -0.44 3.06
N CYS A 108 7.21 -1.57 2.35
CA CYS A 108 8.34 -2.49 2.28
C CYS A 108 9.31 -2.09 1.16
N GLY A 109 9.86 -0.88 1.27
CA GLY A 109 10.67 -0.28 0.23
C GLY A 109 10.35 1.19 0.07
N ILE A 110 10.83 2.02 1.00
CA ILE A 110 10.54 3.46 1.01
C ILE A 110 10.96 4.18 -0.29
N ASP A 111 11.93 3.63 -0.99
CA ASP A 111 12.49 4.08 -2.27
C ASP A 111 11.75 3.53 -3.51
N PHE A 112 10.79 2.63 -3.31
CA PHE A 112 9.98 2.01 -4.35
C PHE A 112 8.54 2.54 -4.34
N ASP A 113 7.76 2.22 -3.30
CA ASP A 113 6.32 2.49 -3.30
C ASP A 113 6.02 3.99 -3.28
N PHE A 114 6.70 4.74 -2.40
CA PHE A 114 6.40 6.16 -2.21
C PHE A 114 6.76 7.04 -3.41
N PRO A 115 7.92 6.88 -4.06
CA PRO A 115 8.22 7.64 -5.26
C PRO A 115 7.26 7.33 -6.43
N ILE A 116 6.86 6.07 -6.60
CA ILE A 116 5.90 5.67 -7.64
C ILE A 116 4.52 6.25 -7.36
N LEU A 117 4.01 6.13 -6.12
CA LEU A 117 2.75 6.74 -5.71
C LEU A 117 2.81 8.28 -5.83
N GLY A 118 3.94 8.89 -5.48
CA GLY A 118 4.14 10.33 -5.61
C GLY A 118 3.96 10.81 -7.04
N GLU A 119 4.49 10.07 -8.02
CA GLU A 119 4.31 10.39 -9.43
C GLU A 119 2.87 10.15 -9.90
N LEU A 120 2.22 9.08 -9.42
CA LEU A 120 0.79 8.83 -9.71
C LEU A 120 -0.09 9.99 -9.20
N PHE A 121 0.12 10.45 -7.96
CA PHE A 121 -0.56 11.64 -7.41
C PHE A 121 -0.29 12.89 -8.25
N ALA A 122 0.96 13.14 -8.62
CA ALA A 122 1.34 14.32 -9.41
C ALA A 122 0.67 14.34 -10.79
N ARG A 123 0.74 13.22 -11.53
CA ARG A 123 0.20 13.10 -12.90
C ARG A 123 -1.32 13.10 -12.94
N THR A 124 -1.99 12.67 -11.88
CA THR A 124 -3.46 12.68 -11.78
C THR A 124 -4.03 13.96 -11.18
N GLY A 125 -3.18 14.88 -10.70
CA GLY A 125 -3.60 16.12 -10.05
C GLY A 125 -4.22 15.93 -8.67
N VAL A 126 -4.11 14.74 -8.07
CA VAL A 126 -4.60 14.46 -6.72
C VAL A 126 -3.53 14.85 -5.69
N SER A 127 -3.91 15.65 -4.70
CA SER A 127 -2.96 16.09 -3.65
C SER A 127 -2.45 14.89 -2.81
N PRO A 128 -1.15 14.86 -2.45
CA PRO A 128 -0.60 13.84 -1.56
C PRO A 128 -1.28 13.77 -0.19
N LEU A 129 -1.36 12.57 0.37
CA LEU A 129 -2.10 12.29 1.62
C LEU A 129 -1.26 12.51 2.89
N TRP A 130 0.05 12.33 2.80
CA TRP A 130 0.98 12.43 3.92
C TRP A 130 2.19 13.31 3.56
N LYS A 131 2.95 13.69 4.59
CA LYS A 131 4.19 14.45 4.49
C LYS A 131 5.38 13.51 4.45
N PHE A 132 6.47 13.91 3.77
CA PHE A 132 7.66 13.06 3.60
C PHE A 132 8.25 12.58 4.94
N TRP A 133 8.23 13.41 6.00
CA TRP A 133 8.73 13.02 7.33
C TRP A 133 7.85 11.99 8.07
N GLN A 134 6.67 11.65 7.55
CA GLN A 134 5.78 10.61 8.09
C GLN A 134 6.07 9.23 7.51
N GLN A 135 6.88 9.13 6.44
CA GLN A 135 7.22 7.88 5.78
C GLN A 135 8.22 7.06 6.59
N ARG A 136 8.06 5.74 6.59
CA ARG A 136 8.92 4.79 7.29
C ARG A 136 9.16 3.59 6.40
N ASP A 137 10.36 3.04 6.50
CA ASP A 137 10.75 1.86 5.74
C ASP A 137 10.58 0.61 6.61
N TYR A 138 9.69 -0.28 6.19
CA TYR A 138 9.52 -1.58 6.83
C TYR A 138 10.66 -2.53 6.48
N ARG A 139 11.27 -2.40 5.29
CA ARG A 139 12.38 -3.26 4.85
C ARG A 139 13.55 -3.19 5.82
N THR A 140 13.93 -1.97 6.24
CA THR A 140 14.94 -1.76 7.27
C THR A 140 14.64 -2.53 8.57
N ILE A 141 13.40 -2.50 9.07
CA ILE A 141 13.03 -3.22 10.30
C ILE A 141 13.07 -4.74 10.08
N LYS A 142 12.52 -5.20 8.96
CA LYS A 142 12.47 -6.60 8.57
C LYS A 142 13.87 -7.23 8.44
N GLU A 143 14.85 -6.48 7.94
CA GLU A 143 16.23 -6.94 7.77
C GLU A 143 17.03 -6.94 9.07
N LEU A 144 16.81 -5.93 9.93
CA LEU A 144 17.51 -5.85 11.23
C LEU A 144 16.97 -6.84 12.27
N PHE A 145 15.71 -7.24 12.17
CA PHE A 145 15.01 -8.08 13.15
C PHE A 145 14.34 -9.27 12.44
N PRO A 146 15.04 -10.39 12.22
CA PRO A 146 14.51 -11.55 11.49
C PRO A 146 13.20 -12.12 12.04
N GLU A 147 12.94 -11.97 13.33
CA GLU A 147 11.69 -12.33 14.00
C GLU A 147 10.47 -11.57 13.44
N VAL A 148 10.68 -10.36 12.90
CA VAL A 148 9.63 -9.57 12.24
C VAL A 148 9.15 -10.28 10.99
N LYS A 149 10.08 -10.73 10.14
CA LYS A 149 9.77 -11.51 8.94
C LYS A 149 9.06 -12.82 9.28
N ALA A 150 9.51 -13.51 10.34
CA ALA A 150 8.89 -14.76 10.78
C ALA A 150 7.41 -14.59 11.19
N ASN A 151 7.01 -13.39 11.61
CA ASN A 151 5.65 -13.06 12.00
C ASN A 151 4.77 -12.50 10.85
N GLU A 152 5.28 -12.40 9.62
CA GLU A 152 4.46 -12.02 8.45
C GLU A 152 3.42 -13.09 8.09
N GLY A 153 3.76 -14.37 8.27
CA GLY A 153 2.93 -15.52 7.89
C GLY A 153 3.01 -15.90 6.40
N ASN A 154 2.23 -16.91 5.99
CA ASN A 154 2.11 -17.34 4.58
C ASN A 154 0.97 -16.60 3.89
N ILE A 155 1.20 -16.14 2.66
CA ILE A 155 0.30 -15.18 2.00
C ILE A 155 0.25 -15.47 0.51
N GLU A 156 -0.92 -15.19 -0.08
CA GLU A 156 -1.10 -15.11 -1.52
C GLU A 156 -0.13 -14.08 -2.09
N LYS A 157 0.78 -14.53 -2.95
CA LYS A 157 1.78 -13.66 -3.56
C LYS A 157 1.10 -12.70 -4.54
N HIS A 158 1.61 -11.48 -4.60
CA HIS A 158 1.25 -10.48 -5.62
C HIS A 158 -0.17 -9.94 -5.49
N ASN A 159 -0.63 -9.79 -4.24
CA ASN A 159 -1.80 -9.03 -3.88
C ASN A 159 -1.40 -7.96 -2.87
N ALA A 160 -1.41 -6.69 -3.32
CA ALA A 160 -0.94 -5.57 -2.52
C ALA A 160 -1.62 -5.46 -1.13
N LEU A 161 -2.91 -5.80 -1.00
CA LEU A 161 -3.57 -5.73 0.31
C LEU A 161 -3.09 -6.84 1.25
N GLU A 162 -2.95 -8.06 0.72
CA GLU A 162 -2.47 -9.18 1.52
C GLU A 162 -1.00 -9.00 1.92
N ASP A 163 -0.18 -8.41 1.05
CA ASP A 163 1.19 -8.00 1.35
C ASP A 163 1.23 -6.87 2.40
N ALA A 164 0.38 -5.84 2.31
CA ALA A 164 0.28 -4.81 3.34
C ALA A 164 -0.15 -5.38 4.71
N LYS A 165 -1.08 -6.36 4.72
CA LYS A 165 -1.47 -7.08 5.95
C LYS A 165 -0.31 -7.91 6.51
N ALA A 166 0.48 -8.57 5.66
CA ALA A 166 1.71 -9.29 6.03
C ALA A 166 2.64 -8.43 6.85
N GLN A 167 3.00 -7.31 6.23
CA GLN A 167 4.03 -6.40 6.67
C GLN A 167 3.56 -5.73 7.96
N MET A 168 2.26 -5.40 8.05
CA MET A 168 1.67 -4.90 9.28
C MET A 168 1.71 -5.93 10.41
N ARG A 169 1.48 -7.23 10.16
CA ARG A 169 1.60 -8.25 11.22
C ARG A 169 3.02 -8.29 11.79
N GLY A 170 4.03 -8.34 10.93
CA GLY A 170 5.43 -8.26 11.35
C GLY A 170 5.75 -6.98 12.12
N LEU A 171 5.37 -5.82 11.59
CA LEU A 171 5.61 -4.53 12.23
C LEU A 171 4.93 -4.42 13.60
N ARG A 172 3.71 -4.93 13.74
CA ARG A 172 2.97 -4.89 15.00
C ARG A 172 3.59 -5.80 16.05
N TYR A 173 4.07 -6.97 15.64
CA TYR A 173 4.87 -7.84 16.51
C TYR A 173 6.08 -7.06 17.04
N PHE A 174 6.84 -6.41 16.15
CA PHE A 174 8.01 -5.60 16.53
C PHE A 174 7.68 -4.47 17.51
N LEU A 175 6.57 -3.76 17.26
CA LEU A 175 6.15 -2.61 18.09
C LEU A 175 5.43 -3.02 19.39
N GLY A 176 5.23 -4.31 19.63
CA GLY A 176 4.47 -4.80 20.79
C GLY A 176 2.99 -4.41 20.76
N LEU A 177 2.42 -4.15 19.57
CA LEU A 177 1.03 -3.73 19.41
C LEU A 177 0.09 -4.94 19.37
N GLN A 178 -0.35 -5.42 20.54
CA GLN A 178 -1.34 -6.51 20.65
C GLN A 178 -2.69 -6.10 20.03
N LEU A 179 -3.42 -7.09 19.47
CA LEU A 179 -4.80 -6.89 19.00
C LEU A 179 -5.70 -6.65 20.20
N ALA A 180 -6.53 -5.61 20.15
CA ALA A 180 -7.76 -5.64 20.94
C ALA A 180 -8.57 -6.86 20.46
N PRO A 181 -9.10 -7.70 21.38
CA PRO A 181 -9.95 -8.80 20.97
C PRO A 181 -11.10 -8.26 20.11
N ALA A 182 -11.40 -8.95 19.01
CA ALA A 182 -12.55 -8.62 18.19
C ALA A 182 -13.76 -8.49 19.12
N LYS A 183 -14.41 -7.31 19.15
CA LYS A 183 -15.65 -7.16 19.90
C LYS A 183 -16.63 -8.16 19.29
N SER A 184 -16.92 -9.22 20.02
CA SER A 184 -18.02 -10.12 19.73
C SER A 184 -19.27 -9.26 19.59
N ILE A 185 -19.81 -9.22 18.38
CA ILE A 185 -21.13 -8.64 18.13
C ILE A 185 -22.10 -9.48 18.95
N GLN A 186 -22.67 -8.89 20.00
CA GLN A 186 -23.81 -9.44 20.73
C GLN A 186 -25.09 -9.17 19.95
#